data_AF-A0A522PUZ1-F1
#
_entry.id   AF-A0A522PUZ1-F1
#
_cell.length_a   1.000
_cell.length_b   1.000
_cell.length_c   1.000
_cell.angle_alpha   90.00
_cell.angle_beta   90.00
_cell.angle_gamma   90.00
#
_symmetry.space_group_name_H-M   'P 1'
#
loop_
_entity.id
_entity.type
_entity.pdbx_description
1 polymer ?
#
loop_
_entity_poly.entity_id
_entity_poly.type
_entity_poly.pdbx_seq_one_letter_code
_entity_poly.pdbx_strand_id
1 'polypeptide(L)'
;MKRTFLALLIVIVALGTSRVTLLGQGPEESKSVPLSQVVRLNRAPVNKEILRVKLPRPREFKLDNGLDVLVLERHKLPTVSFMLWIKTGALDDPRDLPGLAGFTAEMLREGTTHRSSAQIAKDVDDIGASLGASAGFGNNTSSVTASGLVENTDRILELMSDVVLNPTFPDDELAKFKKRRLADLQQMRSEPSFLARERFYSVLYGDFPASEVAATPESVNKVTRDELEKFHSEYYAPNNAILGVAGDVDYDSIVPLIKKYFGGWQSHPVNDPRLPPLPKPSAAKVVLVDRPDSVQTNILAGNQALRRNDPDYIPLVVTNHILGGGPAARLFLDLREEKGYTYGAYSYMTPDIYPGPWIASTEVRTAVTDGSMQALMDEFRKIRNEDVPEKELDEAQRAIVSSFALSLESPTTLLRSWLTVDYYKLSPDYWDQYPEDVAKVTPQVVKETAQKYIDLDHLQVVCVGSGKDIKDVLKKYGPLEVYDTNGKRIE
;
A
#
# COMPACT_ATOMS: atom_id res chain seq x y z
N MET A 1 4.26 -55.35 26.96
CA MET A 1 3.95 -55.71 28.36
C MET A 1 4.86 -54.88 29.27
N LYS A 2 4.34 -54.13 30.27
CA LYS A 2 4.34 -54.45 31.72
C LYS A 2 5.77 -54.64 32.29
N ARG A 3 6.27 -53.98 33.35
CA ARG A 3 5.74 -53.16 34.50
C ARG A 3 6.92 -52.28 35.05
N THR A 4 6.81 -51.05 35.63
CA THR A 4 6.33 -50.59 36.98
C THR A 4 6.92 -51.37 38.16
N PHE A 5 7.46 -50.83 39.27
CA PHE A 5 7.26 -49.60 40.09
C PHE A 5 8.64 -49.08 40.61
N LEU A 6 8.87 -48.16 41.58
CA LEU A 6 8.28 -46.90 42.15
C LEU A 6 8.81 -46.76 43.63
N ALA A 7 8.82 -45.54 44.20
CA ALA A 7 9.12 -45.16 45.61
C ALA A 7 10.62 -45.06 46.03
N LEU A 8 11.14 -44.12 46.86
CA LEU A 8 10.65 -43.02 47.74
C LEU A 8 10.58 -43.32 49.27
N LEU A 9 11.47 -42.68 50.06
CA LEU A 9 11.42 -42.24 51.50
C LEU A 9 12.76 -41.48 51.75
N ILE A 10 12.91 -40.27 52.32
CA ILE A 10 12.47 -39.57 53.56
C ILE A 10 13.30 -39.90 54.83
N VAL A 11 14.16 -38.95 55.25
CA VAL A 11 14.62 -38.57 56.62
C VAL A 11 15.12 -37.10 56.48
N ILE A 12 14.55 -36.03 57.03
CA ILE A 12 14.20 -35.61 58.41
C ILE A 12 15.43 -35.24 59.28
N VAL A 13 15.71 -33.94 59.41
CA VAL A 13 16.50 -33.32 60.49
C VAL A 13 15.73 -32.10 61.02
N ALA A 14 15.90 -31.77 62.31
CA ALA A 14 14.93 -31.01 63.11
C ALA A 14 15.03 -29.47 63.04
N LEU A 15 14.01 -28.80 63.59
CA LEU A 15 13.87 -27.34 63.64
C LEU A 15 14.83 -26.67 64.64
N GLY A 16 15.36 -25.50 64.25
CA GLY A 16 15.80 -24.46 65.18
C GLY A 16 14.79 -23.29 65.15
N THR A 17 14.19 -22.96 66.29
CA THR A 17 13.09 -21.98 66.35
C THR A 17 13.58 -20.54 66.61
N SER A 18 13.42 -19.66 65.62
CA SER A 18 13.48 -18.21 65.79
C SER A 18 12.27 -17.57 65.12
N ARG A 19 11.45 -16.82 65.87
CA ARG A 19 10.31 -16.08 65.32
C ARG A 19 10.81 -14.86 64.56
N VAL A 20 10.70 -14.87 63.23
CA VAL A 20 10.68 -13.66 62.41
C VAL A 20 9.23 -13.39 62.03
N THR A 21 8.73 -12.20 62.35
CA THR A 21 7.37 -11.77 62.01
C THR A 21 7.23 -11.64 60.50
N LEU A 22 6.29 -12.34 59.87
CA LEU A 22 5.88 -12.00 58.50
C LEU A 22 5.13 -10.66 58.54
N LEU A 23 5.86 -9.58 58.27
CA LEU A 23 5.26 -8.34 57.79
C LEU A 23 4.79 -8.59 56.35
N GLY A 24 3.48 -8.56 56.13
CA GLY A 24 2.93 -8.65 54.78
C GLY A 24 3.28 -7.40 53.99
N GLN A 25 4.09 -7.53 52.94
CA GLN A 25 4.21 -6.50 51.93
C GLN A 25 2.92 -6.47 51.10
N GLY A 26 2.25 -5.32 51.09
CA GLY A 26 1.20 -5.04 50.11
C GLY A 26 1.77 -4.87 48.70
N PRO A 27 0.94 -4.61 47.70
CA PRO A 27 1.43 -4.32 46.35
C PRO A 27 2.31 -3.07 46.37
N GLU A 28 3.58 -3.19 45.99
CA GLU A 28 4.41 -2.03 45.71
C GLU A 28 3.88 -1.34 44.45
N GLU A 29 3.44 -0.09 44.61
CA GLU A 29 3.19 0.79 43.46
C GLU A 29 4.50 1.01 42.70
N SER A 30 4.65 0.30 41.58
CA SER A 30 5.68 0.62 40.60
C SER A 30 5.44 2.03 40.08
N LYS A 31 6.16 3.00 40.63
CA LYS A 31 6.13 4.40 40.21
C LYS A 31 6.79 4.52 38.83
N SER A 32 6.01 4.24 37.80
CA SER A 32 6.37 4.53 36.42
C SER A 32 6.69 6.01 36.27
N VAL A 33 7.97 6.32 36.09
CA VAL A 33 8.40 7.68 35.74
C VAL A 33 7.77 8.00 34.37
N PRO A 34 6.96 9.05 34.24
CA PRO A 34 6.34 9.39 32.96
C PRO A 34 7.44 9.74 31.95
N LEU A 35 7.29 9.30 30.70
CA LEU A 35 8.32 9.42 29.66
C LEU A 35 8.80 10.86 29.42
N SER A 36 7.95 11.85 29.72
CA SER A 36 8.27 13.29 29.72
C SER A 36 9.39 13.71 30.69
N GLN A 37 9.68 12.92 31.72
CA GLN A 37 10.75 13.16 32.70
C GLN A 37 12.06 12.41 32.35
N VAL A 38 12.07 11.55 31.32
CA VAL A 38 13.24 10.75 30.95
C VAL A 38 14.20 11.56 30.05
N VAL A 39 15.18 12.22 30.67
CA VAL A 39 16.22 12.97 29.97
C VAL A 39 17.14 12.02 29.18
N ARG A 40 16.86 11.84 27.88
CA ARG A 40 17.74 11.12 26.95
C ARG A 40 19.03 11.91 26.72
N LEU A 41 20.07 11.55 27.46
CA LEU A 41 21.47 11.92 27.19
C LEU A 41 21.93 11.30 25.85
N ASN A 42 22.97 11.87 25.24
CA ASN A 42 23.54 11.43 23.96
C ASN A 42 22.52 11.33 22.81
N ARG A 43 21.73 12.40 22.60
CA ARG A 43 21.03 12.57 21.30
C ARG A 43 22.07 12.66 20.18
N ALA A 44 21.83 11.96 19.07
CA ALA A 44 22.65 12.13 17.87
C ALA A 44 22.63 13.61 17.41
N PRO A 45 23.76 14.14 16.90
CA PRO A 45 23.82 15.52 16.44
C PRO A 45 22.88 15.71 15.25
N VAL A 46 21.87 16.57 15.41
CA VAL A 46 20.91 16.90 14.36
C VAL A 46 21.57 17.89 13.40
N ASN A 47 21.85 17.47 12.16
CA ASN A 47 22.23 18.43 11.12
C ASN A 47 21.00 19.32 10.80
N LYS A 48 21.26 20.62 10.65
CA LYS A 48 20.26 21.63 10.27
C LYS A 48 20.29 21.97 8.77
N GLU A 49 21.32 21.53 8.05
CA GLU A 49 21.36 21.66 6.60
C GLU A 49 20.35 20.71 5.95
N ILE A 50 19.57 21.23 4.99
CA ILE A 50 18.69 20.40 4.16
C ILE A 50 19.59 19.46 3.36
N LEU A 51 19.40 18.15 3.53
CA LEU A 51 20.12 17.14 2.78
C LEU A 51 19.75 17.26 1.29
N ARG A 52 20.66 17.86 0.50
CA ARG A 52 20.52 17.96 -0.95
C ARG A 52 20.83 16.61 -1.57
N VAL A 53 19.83 16.07 -2.28
CA VAL A 53 19.89 14.77 -2.94
C VAL A 53 19.73 15.00 -4.43
N LYS A 54 20.69 14.53 -5.22
CA LYS A 54 20.61 14.56 -6.69
C LYS A 54 20.49 13.14 -7.19
N LEU A 55 19.47 12.84 -7.98
CA LEU A 55 19.28 11.47 -8.49
C LEU A 55 20.21 11.20 -9.67
N PRO A 56 20.75 9.97 -9.81
CA PRO A 56 21.27 9.51 -11.09
C PRO A 56 20.10 9.49 -12.07
N ARG A 57 20.27 10.18 -13.20
CA ARG A 57 19.26 10.28 -14.26
C ARG A 57 19.42 9.08 -15.20
N PRO A 58 18.33 8.47 -15.68
CA PRO A 58 18.40 7.41 -16.67
C PRO A 58 18.84 7.99 -18.03
N ARG A 59 19.37 7.12 -18.89
CA ARG A 59 19.41 7.37 -20.33
C ARG A 59 18.11 6.85 -20.94
N GLU A 60 17.44 7.70 -21.71
CA GLU A 60 16.12 7.43 -22.25
C GLU A 60 16.18 7.23 -23.76
N PHE A 61 15.40 6.28 -24.27
CA PHE A 61 15.17 6.11 -25.72
C PHE A 61 13.79 5.53 -26.00
N LYS A 62 13.35 5.68 -27.24
CA LYS A 62 12.11 5.08 -27.75
C LYS A 62 12.45 4.05 -28.82
N LEU A 63 11.79 2.91 -28.81
CA LEU A 63 11.85 1.92 -29.90
C LEU A 63 10.99 2.38 -31.09
N ASP A 64 11.28 1.85 -32.29
CA ASP A 64 10.56 2.20 -33.52
C ASP A 64 9.07 1.79 -33.48
N ASN A 65 8.70 0.85 -32.59
CA ASN A 65 7.31 0.47 -32.28
C ASN A 65 6.66 1.33 -31.17
N GLY A 66 7.31 2.40 -30.72
CA GLY A 66 6.79 3.37 -29.78
C GLY A 66 7.06 3.10 -28.30
N LEU A 67 7.62 1.95 -27.90
CA LEU A 67 7.95 1.66 -26.50
C LEU A 67 8.96 2.67 -25.94
N ASP A 68 8.59 3.35 -24.86
CA ASP A 68 9.51 4.20 -24.08
C ASP A 68 10.39 3.34 -23.17
N VAL A 69 11.69 3.62 -23.11
CA VAL A 69 12.67 2.85 -22.35
C VAL A 69 13.58 3.77 -21.54
N LEU A 70 13.75 3.47 -20.25
CA LEU A 70 14.65 4.19 -19.34
C LEU A 70 15.69 3.23 -18.77
N VAL A 71 16.98 3.54 -18.94
CA VAL A 71 18.11 2.72 -18.46
C VAL A 71 18.90 3.46 -17.39
N LEU A 72 19.03 2.84 -16.22
CA LEU A 72 19.73 3.38 -15.05
C LEU A 72 20.96 2.52 -14.70
N GLU A 73 22.09 2.86 -15.31
CA GLU A 73 23.40 2.21 -15.18
C GLU A 73 23.92 2.32 -13.72
N ARG A 74 24.18 1.19 -13.03
CA ARG A 74 24.53 1.13 -11.60
C ARG A 74 25.37 -0.10 -11.21
N HIS A 75 26.65 -0.08 -11.55
CA HIS A 75 27.68 -1.10 -11.30
C HIS A 75 28.09 -1.30 -9.82
N LYS A 76 27.13 -1.37 -8.88
CA LYS A 76 27.39 -1.58 -7.44
C LYS A 76 27.28 -3.05 -7.00
N LEU A 77 26.45 -3.83 -7.68
CA LEU A 77 26.16 -5.24 -7.43
C LEU A 77 25.87 -5.89 -8.80
N PRO A 78 26.30 -7.14 -9.07
CA PRO A 78 26.17 -7.79 -10.38
C PRO A 78 24.74 -8.29 -10.64
N THR A 79 23.76 -7.40 -10.51
CA THR A 79 22.32 -7.67 -10.63
C THR A 79 21.65 -6.69 -11.57
N VAL A 80 20.58 -7.16 -12.21
CA VAL A 80 19.71 -6.38 -13.11
C VAL A 80 18.26 -6.47 -12.66
N SER A 81 17.49 -5.42 -12.91
CA SER A 81 16.06 -5.34 -12.62
C SER A 81 15.33 -4.62 -13.75
N PHE A 82 14.23 -5.22 -14.19
CA PHE A 82 13.34 -4.76 -15.25
C PHE A 82 11.95 -4.48 -14.67
N MET A 83 11.31 -3.42 -15.13
CA MET A 83 9.97 -3.03 -14.73
C MET A 83 9.23 -2.44 -15.93
N LEU A 84 8.36 -3.24 -16.54
CA LEU A 84 7.45 -2.81 -17.60
C LEU A 84 6.14 -2.35 -16.96
N TRP A 85 5.80 -1.08 -17.11
CA TRP A 85 4.49 -0.53 -16.78
C TRP A 85 3.67 -0.41 -18.05
N ILE A 86 2.59 -1.17 -18.16
CA ILE A 86 1.54 -0.95 -19.15
C ILE A 86 0.52 0.02 -18.53
N LYS A 87 0.14 1.05 -19.28
CA LYS A 87 -0.80 2.12 -18.88
C LYS A 87 -2.24 1.60 -18.99
N THR A 88 -2.55 0.60 -18.17
CA THR A 88 -3.87 -0.02 -17.99
C THR A 88 -3.94 -0.66 -16.62
N GLY A 89 -5.09 -0.72 -15.96
CA GLY A 89 -5.25 -1.41 -14.69
C GLY A 89 -6.71 -1.70 -14.35
N ALA A 90 -7.00 -1.95 -13.08
CA ALA A 90 -8.34 -2.34 -12.65
C ALA A 90 -9.39 -1.20 -12.75
N LEU A 91 -8.96 0.03 -13.06
CA LEU A 91 -9.89 1.11 -13.43
C LEU A 91 -10.52 0.89 -14.81
N ASP A 92 -9.89 0.07 -15.66
CA ASP A 92 -10.32 -0.27 -17.03
C ASP A 92 -11.15 -1.56 -17.07
N ASP A 93 -11.34 -2.22 -15.92
CA ASP A 93 -12.13 -3.43 -15.80
C ASP A 93 -13.59 -3.16 -16.25
N PRO A 94 -14.19 -4.03 -17.07
CA PRO A 94 -15.63 -3.99 -17.32
C PRO A 94 -16.39 -4.03 -15.98
N ARG A 95 -17.43 -3.20 -15.83
CA ARG A 95 -18.23 -3.11 -14.58
C ARG A 95 -18.87 -4.45 -14.15
N ASP A 96 -18.93 -5.42 -15.06
CA ASP A 96 -19.43 -6.77 -14.87
C ASP A 96 -18.33 -7.87 -14.93
N LEU A 97 -17.04 -7.50 -14.94
CA LEU A 97 -15.85 -8.33 -14.68
C LEU A 97 -14.77 -7.60 -13.83
N PRO A 98 -15.09 -7.10 -12.61
CA PRO A 98 -14.07 -6.53 -11.72
C PRO A 98 -12.97 -7.56 -11.39
N GLY A 99 -11.71 -7.17 -11.58
CA GLY A 99 -10.50 -7.98 -11.46
C GLY A 99 -9.85 -8.42 -12.77
N LEU A 100 -10.44 -8.14 -13.94
CA LEU A 100 -9.98 -8.65 -15.24
C LEU A 100 -8.52 -8.27 -15.57
N ALA A 101 -8.11 -7.03 -15.32
CA ALA A 101 -6.73 -6.57 -15.48
C ALA A 101 -5.75 -7.36 -14.61
N GLY A 102 -6.15 -7.61 -13.35
CA GLY A 102 -5.37 -8.41 -12.39
C GLY A 102 -5.26 -9.87 -12.80
N PHE A 103 -6.37 -10.48 -13.24
CA PHE A 103 -6.41 -11.84 -13.74
C PHE A 103 -5.52 -12.01 -14.98
N THR A 104 -5.61 -11.06 -15.93
CA THR A 104 -4.78 -11.05 -17.14
C THR A 104 -3.30 -10.96 -16.78
N ALA A 105 -2.92 -10.01 -15.92
CA ALA A 105 -1.54 -9.83 -15.49
C ALA A 105 -0.99 -11.07 -14.74
N GLU A 106 -1.75 -11.65 -13.80
CA GLU A 106 -1.31 -12.86 -13.08
C GLU A 106 -1.13 -14.07 -14.01
N MET A 107 -2.04 -14.25 -14.97
CA MET A 107 -2.05 -15.38 -15.92
C MET A 107 -0.98 -15.31 -17.01
N LEU A 108 -0.33 -14.16 -17.25
CA LEU A 108 0.76 -14.02 -18.23
C LEU A 108 1.86 -15.10 -18.07
N ARG A 109 2.13 -15.48 -16.82
CA ARG A 109 3.19 -16.44 -16.46
C ARG A 109 2.72 -17.91 -16.45
N GLU A 110 1.44 -18.17 -16.72
CA GLU A 110 0.86 -19.51 -16.68
C GLU A 110 0.90 -20.24 -18.04
N GLY A 111 1.30 -19.55 -19.12
CA GLY A 111 1.61 -20.18 -20.39
C GLY A 111 1.83 -19.19 -21.53
N THR A 112 2.78 -19.50 -22.42
CA THR A 112 3.04 -18.77 -23.67
C THR A 112 2.87 -19.70 -24.88
N THR A 113 3.10 -19.21 -26.10
CA THR A 113 3.18 -20.06 -27.29
C THR A 113 4.41 -20.98 -27.31
N HIS A 114 5.40 -20.72 -26.43
CA HIS A 114 6.68 -21.43 -26.38
C HIS A 114 6.85 -22.28 -25.11
N ARG A 115 6.11 -21.99 -24.03
CA ARG A 115 6.32 -22.55 -22.69
C ARG A 115 5.01 -22.76 -21.93
N SER A 116 4.91 -23.85 -21.18
CA SER A 116 3.89 -24.05 -20.13
C SER A 116 4.26 -23.34 -18.82
N SER A 117 3.30 -23.08 -17.92
CA SER A 117 3.52 -22.56 -16.55
C SER A 117 4.73 -23.22 -15.86
N ALA A 118 4.77 -24.56 -15.85
CA ALA A 118 5.85 -25.32 -15.22
C ALA A 118 7.23 -25.11 -15.87
N GLN A 119 7.28 -24.83 -17.17
CA GLN A 119 8.53 -24.48 -17.86
C GLN A 119 8.93 -23.03 -17.58
N ILE A 120 7.98 -22.08 -17.51
CA ILE A 120 8.26 -20.68 -17.17
C ILE A 120 8.81 -20.60 -15.74
N ALA A 121 8.18 -21.28 -14.78
CA ALA A 121 8.67 -21.36 -13.41
C ALA A 121 10.08 -21.96 -13.33
N LYS A 122 10.31 -23.12 -13.97
CA LYS A 122 11.63 -23.78 -13.97
C LYS A 122 12.70 -22.93 -14.65
N ASP A 123 12.39 -22.31 -15.78
CA ASP A 123 13.32 -21.46 -16.55
C ASP A 123 13.76 -20.22 -15.74
N VAL A 124 12.93 -19.72 -14.82
CA VAL A 124 13.22 -18.62 -13.89
C VAL A 124 14.02 -19.11 -12.68
N ASP A 125 13.64 -20.24 -12.09
CA ASP A 125 14.32 -20.84 -10.94
C ASP A 125 15.76 -21.30 -11.29
N ASP A 126 15.96 -21.89 -12.47
CA ASP A 126 17.26 -22.41 -12.95
C ASP A 126 18.36 -21.33 -13.02
N ILE A 127 17.98 -20.07 -13.21
CA ILE A 127 18.88 -18.91 -13.30
C ILE A 127 18.88 -18.03 -12.04
N GLY A 128 18.18 -18.47 -10.98
CA GLY A 128 18.05 -17.72 -9.73
C GLY A 128 17.36 -16.35 -9.89
N ALA A 129 16.49 -16.22 -10.88
CA ALA A 129 15.78 -14.98 -11.17
C ALA A 129 14.43 -14.91 -10.43
N SER A 130 13.76 -13.77 -10.55
CA SER A 130 12.34 -13.63 -10.22
C SER A 130 11.59 -13.04 -11.42
N LEU A 131 10.38 -13.54 -11.68
CA LEU A 131 9.47 -13.02 -12.71
C LEU A 131 8.05 -12.92 -12.12
N GLY A 132 7.52 -11.70 -12.08
CA GLY A 132 6.21 -11.39 -11.50
C GLY A 132 5.41 -10.45 -12.40
N ALA A 133 4.08 -10.55 -12.31
CA ALA A 133 3.16 -9.70 -13.07
C ALA A 133 1.90 -9.47 -12.22
N SER A 134 1.38 -8.23 -12.21
CA SER A 134 0.20 -7.85 -11.43
C SER A 134 -0.45 -6.56 -11.93
N ALA A 135 -1.75 -6.41 -11.67
CA ALA A 135 -2.47 -5.14 -11.73
C ALA A 135 -3.26 -4.95 -10.43
N GLY A 136 -3.35 -3.71 -9.94
CA GLY A 136 -3.93 -3.40 -8.63
C GLY A 136 -5.31 -2.74 -8.71
N PHE A 137 -6.22 -3.14 -7.83
CA PHE A 137 -7.49 -2.43 -7.62
C PHE A 137 -7.26 -0.97 -7.22
N GLY A 138 -7.96 -0.06 -7.90
CA GLY A 138 -7.78 1.39 -7.76
C GLY A 138 -6.61 2.00 -8.53
N ASN A 139 -5.82 1.21 -9.28
CA ASN A 139 -4.66 1.72 -10.02
C ASN A 139 -4.89 1.66 -11.54
N ASN A 140 -4.34 2.63 -12.28
CA ASN A 140 -4.34 2.64 -13.75
C ASN A 140 -3.05 2.03 -14.37
N THR A 141 -2.43 1.07 -13.69
CA THR A 141 -1.13 0.48 -14.10
C THR A 141 -1.06 -1.02 -13.85
N SER A 142 -0.56 -1.75 -14.85
CA SER A 142 -0.24 -3.18 -14.82
C SER A 142 1.27 -3.29 -14.94
N SER A 143 1.89 -4.01 -14.01
CA SER A 143 3.34 -4.05 -13.85
C SER A 143 3.85 -5.48 -14.06
N VAL A 144 4.74 -5.66 -15.02
CA VAL A 144 5.54 -6.89 -15.18
C VAL A 144 6.98 -6.58 -14.74
N THR A 145 7.51 -7.39 -13.82
CA THR A 145 8.81 -7.18 -13.19
C THR A 145 9.67 -8.43 -13.30
N ALA A 146 10.93 -8.26 -13.69
CA ALA A 146 11.90 -9.36 -13.72
C ALA A 146 13.24 -8.90 -13.12
N SER A 147 13.96 -9.77 -12.41
CA SER A 147 15.29 -9.45 -11.88
C SER A 147 16.13 -10.69 -11.61
N GLY A 148 17.46 -10.52 -11.58
CA GLY A 148 18.42 -11.61 -11.34
C GLY A 148 19.87 -11.12 -11.46
N LEU A 149 20.80 -12.06 -11.62
CA LEU A 149 22.22 -11.77 -11.87
C LEU A 149 22.43 -11.24 -13.30
N VAL A 150 23.39 -10.33 -13.48
CA VAL A 150 23.72 -9.70 -14.77
C VAL A 150 24.09 -10.71 -15.86
N GLU A 151 24.77 -11.81 -15.51
CA GLU A 151 25.14 -12.88 -16.44
C GLU A 151 23.94 -13.52 -17.15
N ASN A 152 22.75 -13.49 -16.51
CA ASN A 152 21.52 -14.05 -17.03
C ASN A 152 20.63 -13.00 -17.74
N THR A 153 21.11 -11.78 -17.99
CA THR A 153 20.33 -10.66 -18.56
C THR A 153 19.58 -11.01 -19.85
N ASP A 154 20.25 -11.69 -20.80
CA ASP A 154 19.63 -12.12 -22.07
C ASP A 154 18.45 -13.07 -21.84
N ARG A 155 18.62 -14.02 -20.90
CA ARG A 155 17.62 -15.01 -20.52
C ARG A 155 16.45 -14.41 -19.73
N ILE A 156 16.72 -13.44 -18.86
CA ILE A 156 15.70 -12.70 -18.11
C ILE A 156 14.83 -11.87 -19.06
N LEU A 157 15.43 -11.19 -20.04
CA LEU A 157 14.70 -10.46 -21.08
C LEU A 157 13.91 -11.40 -22.02
N GLU A 158 14.45 -12.58 -22.36
CA GLU A 158 13.70 -13.60 -23.10
C GLU A 158 12.43 -14.00 -22.35
N LEU A 159 12.54 -14.43 -21.10
CA LEU A 159 11.42 -14.92 -20.30
C LEU A 159 10.39 -13.81 -20.03
N MET A 160 10.86 -12.58 -19.76
CA MET A 160 9.99 -11.43 -19.55
C MET A 160 9.26 -11.02 -20.84
N SER A 161 9.92 -11.01 -22.00
CA SER A 161 9.27 -10.69 -23.27
C SER A 161 8.27 -11.77 -23.69
N ASP A 162 8.59 -13.05 -23.49
CA ASP A 162 7.72 -14.16 -23.88
C ASP A 162 6.37 -14.13 -23.14
N VAL A 163 6.37 -13.88 -21.82
CA VAL A 163 5.13 -13.76 -21.02
C VAL A 163 4.33 -12.49 -21.32
N VAL A 164 4.97 -11.41 -21.82
CA VAL A 164 4.27 -10.17 -22.18
C VAL A 164 3.70 -10.23 -23.59
N LEU A 165 4.46 -10.75 -24.56
CA LEU A 165 4.11 -10.73 -25.99
C LEU A 165 3.26 -11.93 -26.42
N ASN A 166 3.50 -13.12 -25.85
CA ASN A 166 2.96 -14.38 -26.36
C ASN A 166 2.09 -15.20 -25.37
N PRO A 167 1.36 -14.62 -24.39
CA PRO A 167 0.59 -15.40 -23.42
C PRO A 167 -0.53 -16.21 -24.11
N THR A 168 -0.77 -17.43 -23.66
CA THR A 168 -1.78 -18.36 -24.23
C THR A 168 -2.94 -18.68 -23.28
N PHE A 169 -2.93 -18.09 -22.07
CA PHE A 169 -3.98 -18.18 -21.05
C PHE A 169 -4.62 -19.60 -20.91
N PRO A 170 -3.84 -20.67 -20.64
CA PRO A 170 -4.33 -22.04 -20.76
C PRO A 170 -5.54 -22.34 -19.87
N ASP A 171 -6.56 -23.00 -20.41
CA ASP A 171 -7.84 -23.23 -19.73
C ASP A 171 -7.72 -24.07 -18.45
N ASP A 172 -6.74 -24.97 -18.36
CA ASP A 172 -6.50 -25.78 -17.16
C ASP A 172 -5.76 -24.99 -16.06
N GLU A 173 -4.88 -24.06 -16.43
CA GLU A 173 -4.32 -23.07 -15.50
C GLU A 173 -5.36 -22.03 -15.08
N LEU A 174 -6.24 -21.57 -15.99
CA LEU A 174 -7.35 -20.69 -15.63
C LEU A 174 -8.32 -21.37 -14.66
N ALA A 175 -8.60 -22.67 -14.83
CA ALA A 175 -9.39 -23.44 -13.87
C ALA A 175 -8.72 -23.55 -12.49
N LYS A 176 -7.40 -23.76 -12.42
CA LYS A 176 -6.63 -23.73 -11.17
C LYS A 176 -6.64 -22.33 -10.55
N PHE A 177 -6.42 -21.28 -11.34
CA PHE A 177 -6.44 -19.88 -10.94
C PHE A 177 -7.77 -19.50 -10.29
N LYS A 178 -8.90 -19.77 -10.96
CA LYS A 178 -10.25 -19.52 -10.41
C LYS A 178 -10.45 -20.19 -9.06
N LYS A 179 -10.04 -21.46 -8.93
CA LYS A 179 -10.14 -22.20 -7.66
C LYS A 179 -9.30 -21.58 -6.55
N ARG A 180 -8.08 -21.11 -6.85
CA ARG A 180 -7.24 -20.36 -5.89
C ARG A 180 -7.95 -19.06 -5.49
N ARG A 181 -8.32 -18.23 -6.46
CA ARG A 181 -8.92 -16.90 -6.23
C ARG A 181 -10.25 -16.92 -5.49
N LEU A 182 -11.10 -17.93 -5.68
CA LEU A 182 -12.32 -18.10 -4.87
C LEU A 182 -12.02 -18.39 -3.40
N ALA A 183 -10.98 -19.18 -3.10
CA ALA A 183 -10.53 -19.42 -1.72
C ALA A 183 -9.85 -18.18 -1.12
N ASP A 184 -9.04 -17.46 -1.90
CA ASP A 184 -8.42 -16.18 -1.49
C ASP A 184 -9.51 -15.17 -1.08
N LEU A 185 -10.54 -14.99 -1.91
CA LEU A 185 -11.68 -14.09 -1.62
C LEU A 185 -12.47 -14.52 -0.38
N GLN A 186 -12.65 -15.83 -0.16
CA GLN A 186 -13.30 -16.34 1.04
C GLN A 186 -12.50 -16.02 2.31
N GLN A 187 -11.17 -16.15 2.27
CA GLN A 187 -10.31 -15.76 3.39
C GLN A 187 -10.35 -14.25 3.61
N MET A 188 -10.17 -13.44 2.55
CA MET A 188 -10.21 -11.98 2.61
C MET A 188 -11.50 -11.46 3.24
N ARG A 189 -12.67 -12.00 2.86
CA ARG A 189 -13.96 -11.59 3.44
C ARG A 189 -14.16 -11.99 4.91
N SER A 190 -13.31 -12.86 5.47
CA SER A 190 -13.34 -13.15 6.91
C SER A 190 -12.66 -12.05 7.74
N GLU A 191 -11.74 -11.29 7.15
CA GLU A 191 -10.94 -10.27 7.83
C GLU A 191 -11.73 -8.95 8.01
N PRO A 192 -11.84 -8.40 9.24
CA PRO A 192 -12.62 -7.18 9.48
C PRO A 192 -12.00 -5.94 8.82
N SER A 193 -10.68 -5.91 8.63
CA SER A 193 -9.96 -4.83 7.96
C SER A 193 -10.22 -4.78 6.45
N PHE A 194 -10.42 -5.95 5.82
CA PHE A 194 -10.87 -6.03 4.43
C PHE A 194 -12.30 -5.48 4.29
N LEU A 195 -13.23 -5.93 5.14
CA LEU A 195 -14.61 -5.44 5.15
C LEU A 195 -14.67 -3.91 5.39
N ALA A 196 -13.77 -3.38 6.22
CA ALA A 196 -13.64 -1.94 6.44
C ALA A 196 -13.23 -1.22 5.15
N ARG A 197 -12.17 -1.71 4.48
CA ARG A 197 -11.68 -1.13 3.22
C ARG A 197 -12.75 -1.19 2.12
N GLU A 198 -13.40 -2.33 1.93
CA GLU A 198 -14.45 -2.51 0.92
C GLU A 198 -15.61 -1.53 1.15
N ARG A 199 -16.12 -1.43 2.38
CA ARG A 199 -17.18 -0.48 2.69
C ARG A 199 -16.73 0.98 2.56
N PHE A 200 -15.48 1.29 2.90
CA PHE A 200 -14.93 2.66 2.81
C PHE A 200 -14.80 3.13 1.37
N TYR A 201 -14.18 2.35 0.48
CA TYR A 201 -14.03 2.72 -0.92
C TYR A 201 -15.39 2.72 -1.66
N SER A 202 -16.30 1.81 -1.32
CA SER A 202 -17.70 1.83 -1.79
C SER A 202 -18.43 3.12 -1.42
N VAL A 203 -18.30 3.58 -0.16
CA VAL A 203 -18.91 4.83 0.33
C VAL A 203 -18.27 6.07 -0.30
N LEU A 204 -16.97 6.04 -0.58
CA LEU A 204 -16.21 7.20 -1.06
C LEU A 204 -16.28 7.42 -2.58
N TYR A 205 -16.43 6.33 -3.36
CA TYR A 205 -16.39 6.35 -4.83
C TYR A 205 -17.67 5.85 -5.52
N GLY A 206 -18.59 5.18 -4.82
CA GLY A 206 -19.88 4.76 -5.39
C GLY A 206 -19.72 3.90 -6.65
N ASP A 207 -20.21 4.38 -7.79
CA ASP A 207 -20.11 3.70 -9.09
C ASP A 207 -18.80 3.99 -9.88
N PHE A 208 -17.93 4.87 -9.38
CA PHE A 208 -16.64 5.16 -10.00
C PHE A 208 -15.67 3.97 -9.79
N PRO A 209 -14.90 3.51 -10.80
CA PRO A 209 -14.18 2.22 -10.76
C PRO A 209 -13.28 1.96 -9.54
N ALA A 210 -12.72 3.02 -8.94
CA ALA A 210 -11.92 2.89 -7.72
C ALA A 210 -12.71 2.48 -6.47
N SER A 211 -14.04 2.35 -6.52
CA SER A 211 -14.83 1.76 -5.42
C SER A 211 -14.59 0.25 -5.27
N GLU A 212 -14.22 -0.43 -6.36
CA GLU A 212 -13.91 -1.86 -6.37
C GLU A 212 -12.50 -2.09 -5.78
N VAL A 213 -12.42 -2.84 -4.69
CA VAL A 213 -11.14 -3.16 -4.01
C VAL A 213 -10.77 -4.65 -4.07
N ALA A 214 -11.64 -5.47 -4.65
CA ALA A 214 -11.47 -6.91 -4.85
C ALA A 214 -12.36 -7.38 -6.00
N ALA A 215 -12.05 -8.57 -6.54
CA ALA A 215 -12.93 -9.27 -7.45
C ALA A 215 -14.14 -9.86 -6.72
N THR A 216 -15.21 -10.18 -7.47
CA THR A 216 -16.38 -10.88 -6.92
C THR A 216 -16.33 -12.37 -7.26
N PRO A 217 -17.00 -13.26 -6.49
CA PRO A 217 -17.16 -14.65 -6.87
C PRO A 217 -17.78 -14.79 -8.27
N GLU A 218 -18.65 -13.88 -8.67
CA GLU A 218 -19.28 -13.83 -9.98
C GLU A 218 -18.27 -13.51 -11.08
N SER A 219 -17.40 -12.50 -10.92
CA SER A 219 -16.39 -12.16 -11.93
C SER A 219 -15.32 -13.25 -12.09
N VAL A 220 -14.88 -13.86 -10.97
CA VAL A 220 -13.94 -14.99 -10.99
C VAL A 220 -14.54 -16.22 -11.67
N ASN A 221 -15.83 -16.52 -11.47
CA ASN A 221 -16.47 -17.62 -12.19
C ASN A 221 -16.67 -17.28 -13.69
N LYS A 222 -17.04 -16.04 -14.00
CA LYS A 222 -17.40 -15.57 -15.35
C LYS A 222 -16.23 -15.40 -16.32
N VAL A 223 -15.05 -14.94 -15.87
CA VAL A 223 -13.92 -14.65 -16.76
C VAL A 223 -13.55 -15.86 -17.62
N THR A 224 -13.46 -15.69 -18.94
CA THR A 224 -13.03 -16.72 -19.89
C THR A 224 -11.61 -16.43 -20.37
N ARG A 225 -10.99 -17.41 -21.02
CA ARG A 225 -9.77 -17.21 -21.80
C ARG A 225 -9.93 -16.05 -22.79
N ASP A 226 -11.04 -16.03 -23.53
CA ASP A 226 -11.36 -15.02 -24.53
C ASP A 226 -11.35 -13.59 -23.96
N GLU A 227 -11.85 -13.38 -22.73
CA GLU A 227 -11.82 -12.06 -22.08
C GLU A 227 -10.41 -11.66 -21.62
N LEU A 228 -9.53 -12.62 -21.28
CA LEU A 228 -8.11 -12.36 -20.99
C LEU A 228 -7.32 -12.02 -22.27
N GLU A 229 -7.53 -12.78 -23.35
CA GLU A 229 -6.93 -12.51 -24.67
C GLU A 229 -7.41 -11.17 -25.25
N LYS A 230 -8.68 -10.82 -25.04
CA LYS A 230 -9.27 -9.52 -25.41
C LYS A 230 -8.66 -8.38 -24.59
N PHE A 231 -8.60 -8.49 -23.26
CA PHE A 231 -8.01 -7.44 -22.42
C PHE A 231 -6.52 -7.25 -22.73
N HIS A 232 -5.79 -8.35 -22.97
CA HIS A 232 -4.41 -8.31 -23.44
C HIS A 232 -4.29 -7.57 -24.77
N SER A 233 -5.03 -7.99 -25.80
CA SER A 233 -4.96 -7.39 -27.14
C SER A 233 -5.49 -5.95 -27.25
N GLU A 234 -6.32 -5.48 -26.30
CA GLU A 234 -6.78 -4.08 -26.27
C GLU A 234 -5.74 -3.14 -25.64
N TYR A 235 -5.01 -3.56 -24.60
CA TYR A 235 -4.19 -2.64 -23.79
C TYR A 235 -2.67 -2.92 -23.78
N TYR A 236 -2.22 -4.14 -24.07
CA TYR A 236 -0.80 -4.53 -24.02
C TYR A 236 -0.07 -4.18 -25.32
N ALA A 237 0.04 -2.86 -25.58
CA ALA A 237 0.77 -2.29 -26.72
C ALA A 237 2.11 -1.66 -26.28
N PRO A 238 3.16 -1.68 -27.13
CA PRO A 238 4.43 -1.00 -26.85
C PRO A 238 4.25 0.51 -26.66
N ASN A 239 3.43 1.14 -27.51
CA ASN A 239 3.06 2.56 -27.38
C ASN A 239 2.18 2.89 -26.16
N ASN A 240 1.66 1.87 -25.46
CA ASN A 240 0.93 2.02 -24.20
C ASN A 240 1.77 1.62 -22.98
N ALA A 241 3.07 1.37 -23.14
CA ALA A 241 3.93 0.89 -22.07
C ALA A 241 5.20 1.74 -21.88
N ILE A 242 5.89 1.51 -20.76
CA ILE A 242 7.19 2.09 -20.39
C ILE A 242 8.05 0.99 -19.78
N LEU A 243 9.23 0.73 -20.34
CA LEU A 243 10.18 -0.26 -19.82
C LEU A 243 11.32 0.43 -19.05
N GLY A 244 11.33 0.26 -17.74
CA GLY A 244 12.47 0.62 -16.91
C GLY A 244 13.48 -0.53 -16.82
N VAL A 245 14.78 -0.19 -16.84
CA VAL A 245 15.91 -1.07 -16.50
C VAL A 245 16.82 -0.39 -15.49
N ALA A 246 17.25 -1.09 -14.44
CA ALA A 246 18.26 -0.62 -13.50
C ALA A 246 19.16 -1.77 -13.02
N GLY A 247 20.46 -1.52 -12.92
CA GLY A 247 21.42 -2.53 -12.46
C GLY A 247 22.83 -2.35 -13.03
N ASP A 248 23.65 -3.37 -12.85
CA ASP A 248 24.98 -3.46 -13.45
C ASP A 248 24.87 -3.82 -14.94
N VAL A 249 24.48 -2.84 -15.76
CA VAL A 249 24.35 -2.95 -17.22
C VAL A 249 24.87 -1.67 -17.86
N ASP A 250 25.54 -1.80 -19.00
CA ASP A 250 25.87 -0.65 -19.86
C ASP A 250 24.70 -0.39 -20.83
N TYR A 251 24.40 0.87 -21.09
CA TYR A 251 23.36 1.26 -22.05
C TYR A 251 23.63 0.68 -23.45
N ASP A 252 24.86 0.76 -23.92
CA ASP A 252 25.23 0.40 -25.29
C ASP A 252 25.17 -1.14 -25.50
N SER A 253 25.21 -1.94 -24.43
CA SER A 253 25.04 -3.40 -24.47
C SER A 253 23.59 -3.85 -24.20
N ILE A 254 22.82 -3.13 -23.37
CA ILE A 254 21.40 -3.48 -23.10
C ILE A 254 20.44 -3.06 -24.22
N VAL A 255 20.71 -1.95 -24.94
CA VAL A 255 19.83 -1.47 -26.03
C VAL A 255 19.64 -2.52 -27.14
N PRO A 256 20.70 -3.21 -27.65
CA PRO A 256 20.54 -4.33 -28.56
C PRO A 256 19.66 -5.47 -28.03
N LEU A 257 19.73 -5.80 -26.73
CA LEU A 257 18.93 -6.87 -26.13
C LEU A 257 17.45 -6.47 -26.02
N ILE A 258 17.16 -5.23 -25.61
CA ILE A 258 15.80 -4.69 -25.59
C ILE A 258 15.21 -4.65 -27.00
N LYS A 259 16.01 -4.29 -28.02
CA LYS A 259 15.61 -4.36 -29.43
C LYS A 259 15.34 -5.79 -29.91
N LYS A 260 16.19 -6.76 -29.54
CA LYS A 260 16.03 -8.19 -29.83
C LYS A 260 14.71 -8.77 -29.31
N TYR A 261 14.31 -8.39 -28.09
CA TYR A 261 13.16 -8.99 -27.40
C TYR A 261 11.85 -8.21 -27.50
N PHE A 262 11.89 -6.87 -27.45
CA PHE A 262 10.68 -6.03 -27.52
C PHE A 262 10.48 -5.32 -28.86
N GLY A 263 11.47 -5.31 -29.76
CA GLY A 263 11.35 -4.66 -31.07
C GLY A 263 10.35 -5.30 -32.03
N GLY A 264 10.00 -6.58 -31.81
CA GLY A 264 8.96 -7.30 -32.56
C GLY A 264 7.53 -7.06 -32.06
N TRP A 265 7.35 -6.45 -30.88
CA TRP A 265 6.03 -6.18 -30.29
C TRP A 265 5.26 -5.21 -31.19
N GLN A 266 4.05 -5.57 -31.63
CA GLN A 266 3.30 -4.78 -32.59
C GLN A 266 2.59 -3.60 -31.92
N SER A 267 2.72 -2.41 -32.51
CA SER A 267 2.01 -1.20 -32.08
C SER A 267 0.60 -1.18 -32.66
N HIS A 268 -0.37 -0.73 -31.85
CA HIS A 268 -1.74 -0.48 -32.28
C HIS A 268 -2.33 0.71 -31.49
N PRO A 269 -3.41 1.34 -31.99
CA PRO A 269 -4.21 2.24 -31.18
C PRO A 269 -4.69 1.50 -29.92
N VAL A 270 -4.56 2.15 -28.77
CA VAL A 270 -5.15 1.73 -27.50
C VAL A 270 -6.20 2.77 -27.13
N ASN A 271 -7.36 2.31 -26.69
CA ASN A 271 -8.39 3.19 -26.17
C ASN A 271 -7.95 3.71 -24.80
N ASP A 272 -7.97 5.03 -24.59
CA ASP A 272 -7.89 5.66 -23.26
C ASP A 272 -9.32 5.65 -22.68
N PRO A 273 -9.66 4.74 -21.74
CA PRO A 273 -11.01 4.61 -21.23
C PRO A 273 -11.31 5.81 -20.34
N ARG A 274 -12.10 6.74 -20.87
CA ARG A 274 -12.48 7.97 -20.17
C ARG A 274 -13.22 7.62 -18.87
N LEU A 275 -12.49 7.67 -17.75
CA LEU A 275 -13.02 7.47 -16.41
C LEU A 275 -14.30 8.30 -16.21
N PRO A 276 -15.36 7.72 -15.62
CA PRO A 276 -16.60 8.44 -15.42
C PRO A 276 -16.39 9.64 -14.48
N PRO A 277 -17.28 10.66 -14.50
CA PRO A 277 -17.22 11.75 -13.55
C PRO A 277 -17.20 11.23 -12.11
N LEU A 278 -16.22 11.67 -11.32
CA LEU A 278 -16.13 11.33 -9.90
C LEU A 278 -17.40 11.77 -9.15
N PRO A 279 -17.91 10.97 -8.19
CA PRO A 279 -19.02 11.40 -7.36
C PRO A 279 -18.57 12.59 -6.51
N LYS A 280 -19.50 13.54 -6.30
CA LYS A 280 -19.29 14.63 -5.35
C LYS A 280 -19.15 14.03 -3.93
N PRO A 281 -18.28 14.58 -3.07
CA PRO A 281 -18.22 14.19 -1.67
C PRO A 281 -19.61 14.23 -1.02
N SER A 282 -19.96 13.15 -0.30
CA SER A 282 -21.17 13.12 0.52
C SER A 282 -20.93 13.84 1.84
N ALA A 283 -22.00 14.36 2.46
CA ALA A 283 -21.91 14.91 3.81
C ALA A 283 -21.36 13.86 4.80
N ALA A 284 -20.74 14.33 5.88
CA ALA A 284 -20.11 13.48 6.88
C ALA A 284 -21.10 12.50 7.52
N LYS A 285 -20.69 11.23 7.61
CA LYS A 285 -21.49 10.14 8.18
C LYS A 285 -20.61 9.02 8.71
N VAL A 286 -21.19 8.21 9.59
CA VAL A 286 -20.62 6.97 10.09
C VAL A 286 -21.35 5.80 9.44
N VAL A 287 -20.59 4.76 9.08
CA VAL A 287 -21.11 3.53 8.49
C VAL A 287 -20.59 2.35 9.28
N LEU A 288 -21.50 1.58 9.87
CA LEU A 288 -21.19 0.37 10.63
C LEU A 288 -21.38 -0.86 9.74
N VAL A 289 -20.35 -1.67 9.59
CA VAL A 289 -20.52 -3.09 9.19
C VAL A 289 -20.66 -3.90 10.47
N ASP A 290 -21.86 -4.37 10.77
CA ASP A 290 -22.11 -5.23 11.93
C ASP A 290 -21.50 -6.61 11.67
N ARG A 291 -20.45 -6.92 12.42
CA ARG A 291 -19.77 -8.21 12.45
C ARG A 291 -19.89 -8.76 13.87
N PRO A 292 -20.94 -9.53 14.20
CA PRO A 292 -21.23 -10.00 15.55
C PRO A 292 -20.03 -10.64 16.26
N ASP A 293 -19.96 -10.43 17.56
CA ASP A 293 -18.96 -11.00 18.47
C ASP A 293 -17.49 -10.61 18.18
N SER A 294 -17.29 -9.57 17.35
CA SER A 294 -15.96 -8.97 17.15
C SER A 294 -15.46 -8.24 18.40
N VAL A 295 -14.37 -8.76 18.98
CA VAL A 295 -13.68 -8.24 20.19
C VAL A 295 -12.88 -6.95 19.95
N GLN A 296 -12.73 -6.56 18.69
CA GLN A 296 -12.14 -5.30 18.24
C GLN A 296 -13.09 -4.57 17.31
N THR A 297 -12.92 -3.25 17.23
CA THR A 297 -13.47 -2.41 16.16
C THR A 297 -12.32 -1.95 15.26
N ASN A 298 -12.46 -2.20 13.97
CA ASN A 298 -11.63 -1.61 12.92
C ASN A 298 -12.25 -0.26 12.54
N ILE A 299 -11.46 0.81 12.47
CA ILE A 299 -11.92 2.17 12.18
C ILE A 299 -11.10 2.73 11.01
N LEU A 300 -11.78 3.11 9.92
CA LEU A 300 -11.24 3.92 8.83
C LEU A 300 -11.99 5.25 8.78
N ALA A 301 -11.27 6.37 8.66
CA ALA A 301 -11.86 7.70 8.49
C ALA A 301 -11.11 8.45 7.38
N GLY A 302 -11.81 9.15 6.48
CA GLY A 302 -11.14 9.88 5.42
C GLY A 302 -12.03 10.49 4.34
N ASN A 303 -11.36 11.00 3.30
CA ASN A 303 -11.93 11.84 2.25
C ASN A 303 -11.30 11.50 0.88
N GLN A 304 -11.94 11.93 -0.22
CA GLN A 304 -11.26 12.07 -1.51
C GLN A 304 -10.24 13.21 -1.35
N ALA A 305 -8.98 12.99 -1.77
CA ALA A 305 -7.92 13.97 -1.62
C ALA A 305 -7.47 14.54 -2.98
N LEU A 306 -6.37 14.03 -3.55
CA LEU A 306 -5.70 14.66 -4.70
C LEU A 306 -5.13 13.66 -5.71
N ARG A 307 -4.83 14.15 -6.91
CA ARG A 307 -4.14 13.38 -7.97
C ARG A 307 -2.65 13.34 -7.69
N ARG A 308 -1.92 12.35 -8.20
CA ARG A 308 -0.47 12.26 -7.98
C ARG A 308 0.32 13.45 -8.52
N ASN A 309 -0.20 14.17 -9.51
CA ASN A 309 0.39 15.39 -10.09
C ASN A 309 -0.27 16.70 -9.62
N ASP A 310 -1.06 16.68 -8.55
CA ASP A 310 -1.61 17.88 -7.90
C ASP A 310 -0.48 18.66 -7.20
N PRO A 311 -0.42 20.01 -7.31
CA PRO A 311 0.61 20.82 -6.64
C PRO A 311 0.64 20.63 -5.12
N ASP A 312 -0.50 20.31 -4.49
CA ASP A 312 -0.58 20.13 -3.04
C ASP A 312 -0.11 18.74 -2.58
N TYR A 313 0.37 17.88 -3.49
CA TYR A 313 0.91 16.55 -3.15
C TYR A 313 2.02 16.62 -2.09
N ILE A 314 2.99 17.53 -2.23
CA ILE A 314 4.10 17.67 -1.27
C ILE A 314 3.63 18.26 0.07
N PRO A 315 2.85 19.37 0.10
CA PRO A 315 2.16 19.82 1.31
C PRO A 315 1.37 18.73 2.05
N LEU A 316 0.61 17.89 1.34
CA LEU A 316 -0.18 16.82 1.96
C LEU A 316 0.68 15.63 2.42
N VAL A 317 1.80 15.33 1.75
CA VAL A 317 2.81 14.37 2.27
C VAL A 317 3.37 14.83 3.61
N VAL A 318 3.73 16.12 3.76
CA VAL A 318 4.23 16.68 5.03
C VAL A 318 3.13 16.68 6.11
N THR A 319 1.94 17.16 5.76
CA THR A 319 0.76 17.20 6.65
C THR A 319 0.39 15.81 7.16
N ASN A 320 0.36 14.81 6.27
CA ASN A 320 0.07 13.42 6.63
C ASN A 320 1.19 12.81 7.49
N HIS A 321 2.46 13.16 7.26
CA HIS A 321 3.57 12.65 8.07
C HIS A 321 3.46 13.09 9.53
N ILE A 322 3.13 14.36 9.77
CA ILE A 322 2.89 14.94 11.10
C ILE A 322 1.70 14.26 11.79
N LEU A 323 0.59 14.08 11.06
CA LEU A 323 -0.64 13.53 11.62
C LEU A 323 -0.52 12.02 11.93
N GLY A 324 -0.15 11.18 10.97
CA GLY A 324 -0.20 9.72 11.11
C GLY A 324 0.81 8.91 10.30
N GLY A 325 1.84 9.53 9.71
CA GLY A 325 2.77 8.85 8.81
C GLY A 325 3.80 7.91 9.47
N GLY A 326 3.73 7.67 10.79
CA GLY A 326 4.60 6.71 11.48
C GLY A 326 4.51 6.80 13.02
N PRO A 327 5.34 6.03 13.75
CA PRO A 327 5.28 5.94 15.22
C PRO A 327 5.60 7.21 16.01
N ALA A 328 6.08 8.27 15.34
CA ALA A 328 6.32 9.59 15.93
C ALA A 328 5.22 10.61 15.61
N ALA A 329 4.20 10.21 14.84
CA ALA A 329 3.10 11.07 14.39
C ALA A 329 1.96 11.13 15.42
N ARG A 330 1.18 12.21 15.40
CA ARG A 330 0.17 12.55 16.42
C ARG A 330 -0.81 11.41 16.74
N LEU A 331 -1.39 10.78 15.71
CA LEU A 331 -2.35 9.67 15.89
C LEU A 331 -1.75 8.50 16.67
N PHE A 332 -0.49 8.16 16.41
CA PHE A 332 0.20 7.09 17.13
C PHE A 332 0.52 7.52 18.57
N LEU A 333 1.08 8.73 18.75
CA LEU A 333 1.42 9.22 20.09
C LEU A 333 0.19 9.28 21.01
N ASP A 334 -0.96 9.74 20.51
CA ASP A 334 -2.20 9.83 21.27
C ASP A 334 -2.87 8.46 21.50
N LEU A 335 -3.31 7.76 20.43
CA LEU A 335 -4.11 6.54 20.58
C LEU A 335 -3.30 5.34 21.09
N ARG A 336 -2.00 5.30 20.80
CA ARG A 336 -1.12 4.17 21.14
C ARG A 336 -0.29 4.44 22.39
N GLU A 337 0.48 5.52 22.45
CA GLU A 337 1.45 5.72 23.55
C GLU A 337 0.84 6.41 24.79
N GLU A 338 -0.05 7.40 24.63
CA GLU A 338 -0.74 8.05 25.76
C GLU A 338 -1.95 7.23 26.25
N LYS A 339 -2.85 6.83 25.34
CA LYS A 339 -4.14 6.19 25.70
C LYS A 339 -4.10 4.67 25.75
N GLY A 340 -3.16 4.00 25.08
CA GLY A 340 -3.04 2.53 25.07
C GLY A 340 -4.26 1.80 24.46
N TYR A 341 -5.01 2.46 23.57
CA TYR A 341 -6.24 1.93 22.98
C TYR A 341 -5.98 0.95 21.84
N THR A 342 -4.88 1.13 21.11
CA THR A 342 -4.47 0.35 19.94
C THR A 342 -3.02 -0.20 20.05
N TYR A 343 -2.61 -0.97 19.05
CA TYR A 343 -1.19 -1.23 18.72
C TYR A 343 -0.60 -0.21 17.72
N GLY A 344 -1.43 0.52 16.97
CA GLY A 344 -1.00 1.65 16.17
C GLY A 344 -2.17 2.32 15.43
N ALA A 345 -2.16 3.65 15.40
CA ALA A 345 -3.06 4.47 14.59
C ALA A 345 -2.21 5.30 13.62
N TYR A 346 -2.61 5.32 12.35
CA TYR A 346 -1.82 5.88 11.25
C TYR A 346 -2.70 6.62 10.24
N SER A 347 -2.10 7.39 9.35
CA SER A 347 -2.77 7.93 8.18
C SER A 347 -1.88 7.90 6.94
N TYR A 348 -2.50 7.73 5.78
CA TYR A 348 -1.83 7.59 4.49
C TYR A 348 -2.71 8.14 3.35
N MET A 349 -2.12 8.21 2.16
CA MET A 349 -2.79 8.65 0.94
C MET A 349 -2.40 7.74 -0.22
N THR A 350 -3.34 7.41 -1.10
CA THR A 350 -3.07 6.61 -2.31
C THR A 350 -3.53 7.35 -3.58
N PRO A 351 -2.85 8.44 -3.96
CA PRO A 351 -3.18 9.23 -5.15
C PRO A 351 -2.68 8.57 -6.44
N ASP A 352 -3.51 8.62 -7.47
CA ASP A 352 -3.26 8.04 -8.81
C ASP A 352 -3.60 9.13 -9.87
N ILE A 353 -4.05 8.76 -11.07
CA ILE A 353 -4.47 9.71 -12.11
C ILE A 353 -5.77 10.45 -11.75
N TYR A 354 -6.56 9.92 -10.82
CA TYR A 354 -7.76 10.53 -10.23
C TYR A 354 -7.47 10.96 -8.76
N PRO A 355 -8.34 11.78 -8.13
CA PRO A 355 -8.22 12.14 -6.73
C PRO A 355 -8.35 10.91 -5.82
N GLY A 356 -7.20 10.35 -5.44
CA GLY A 356 -7.12 9.21 -4.54
C GLY A 356 -7.46 9.60 -3.11
N PRO A 357 -7.73 8.63 -2.22
CA PRO A 357 -8.18 8.92 -0.88
C PRO A 357 -7.03 9.37 0.03
N TRP A 358 -7.36 10.20 1.01
CA TRP A 358 -6.63 10.28 2.28
C TRP A 358 -7.40 9.45 3.33
N ILE A 359 -6.69 8.62 4.10
CA ILE A 359 -7.29 7.65 5.03
C ILE A 359 -6.48 7.63 6.33
N ALA A 360 -7.14 7.86 7.46
CA ALA A 360 -6.70 7.47 8.79
C ALA A 360 -7.26 6.08 9.14
N SER A 361 -6.44 5.26 9.82
CA SER A 361 -6.75 3.85 10.15
C SER A 361 -6.27 3.47 11.55
N THR A 362 -7.10 2.74 12.29
CA THR A 362 -6.73 2.15 13.59
C THR A 362 -7.60 0.92 13.92
N GLU A 363 -7.04 -0.02 14.68
CA GLU A 363 -7.78 -1.15 15.25
C GLU A 363 -7.74 -1.10 16.77
N VAL A 364 -8.91 -1.17 17.42
CA VAL A 364 -9.05 -0.92 18.86
C VAL A 364 -9.91 -1.98 19.55
N ARG A 365 -9.73 -2.20 20.86
CA ARG A 365 -10.64 -3.07 21.64
C ARG A 365 -12.04 -2.46 21.63
N THR A 366 -13.09 -3.26 21.45
CA THR A 366 -14.49 -2.77 21.32
C THR A 366 -14.90 -1.80 22.44
N ALA A 367 -14.46 -2.06 23.68
CA ALA A 367 -14.74 -1.22 24.85
C ALA A 367 -14.09 0.20 24.85
N VAL A 368 -13.14 0.50 23.97
CA VAL A 368 -12.51 1.84 23.86
C VAL A 368 -12.81 2.54 22.53
N THR A 369 -13.77 2.02 21.75
CA THR A 369 -14.21 2.59 20.46
C THR A 369 -14.60 4.07 20.58
N ASP A 370 -15.31 4.44 21.65
CA ASP A 370 -15.77 5.82 21.88
C ASP A 370 -14.59 6.78 22.07
N GLY A 371 -13.71 6.49 23.03
CA GLY A 371 -12.50 7.30 23.26
C GLY A 371 -11.54 7.33 22.07
N SER A 372 -11.56 6.29 21.22
CA SER A 372 -10.75 6.23 20.00
C SER A 372 -11.34 7.08 18.87
N MET A 373 -12.66 7.05 18.70
CA MET A 373 -13.38 7.93 17.78
C MET A 373 -13.21 9.40 18.20
N GLN A 374 -13.32 9.71 19.50
CA GLN A 374 -13.03 11.04 20.01
C GLN A 374 -11.57 11.45 19.71
N ALA A 375 -10.60 10.59 20.01
CA ALA A 375 -9.17 10.85 19.78
C ALA A 375 -8.86 11.21 18.31
N LEU A 376 -9.33 10.40 17.36
CA LEU A 376 -9.19 10.69 15.92
C LEU A 376 -9.77 12.06 15.56
N MET A 377 -11.00 12.35 15.99
CA MET A 377 -11.70 13.59 15.66
C MET A 377 -11.07 14.82 16.32
N ASP A 378 -10.49 14.67 17.51
CA ASP A 378 -9.77 15.75 18.19
C ASP A 378 -8.43 16.03 17.51
N GLU A 379 -7.66 15.03 17.09
CA GLU A 379 -6.44 15.25 16.30
C GLU A 379 -6.74 15.86 14.91
N PHE A 380 -7.80 15.41 14.23
CA PHE A 380 -8.24 16.03 12.98
C PHE A 380 -8.70 17.48 13.17
N ARG A 381 -9.27 17.83 14.34
CA ARG A 381 -9.58 19.23 14.70
C ARG A 381 -8.32 20.04 15.00
N LYS A 382 -7.35 19.50 15.75
CA LYS A 382 -6.09 20.20 16.06
C LYS A 382 -5.33 20.56 14.79
N ILE A 383 -5.04 19.58 13.93
CA ILE A 383 -4.22 19.79 12.71
C ILE A 383 -4.85 20.78 11.70
N ARG A 384 -6.17 21.00 11.76
CA ARG A 384 -6.90 21.99 10.94
C ARG A 384 -6.97 23.39 11.57
N ASN A 385 -6.88 23.52 12.90
CA ASN A 385 -7.20 24.76 13.61
C ASN A 385 -6.00 25.37 14.35
N GLU A 386 -5.04 24.55 14.76
CA GLU A 386 -3.84 24.93 15.48
C GLU A 386 -2.63 24.88 14.54
N ASP A 387 -1.72 25.83 14.68
CA ASP A 387 -0.48 25.86 13.88
C ASP A 387 0.48 24.79 14.40
N VAL A 388 1.07 23.99 13.51
CA VAL A 388 2.04 22.96 13.93
C VAL A 388 3.28 23.64 14.53
N PRO A 389 3.69 23.29 15.76
CA PRO A 389 4.92 23.82 16.35
C PRO A 389 6.13 23.61 15.43
N GLU A 390 6.90 24.67 15.18
CA GLU A 390 8.06 24.67 14.25
C GLU A 390 8.98 23.45 14.42
N LYS A 391 9.23 23.03 15.67
CA LYS A 391 10.05 21.85 15.99
C LYS A 391 9.46 20.53 15.45
N GLU A 392 8.14 20.36 15.51
CA GLU A 392 7.45 19.15 15.04
C GLU A 392 7.49 19.08 13.50
N LEU A 393 7.27 20.21 12.83
CA LEU A 393 7.43 20.36 11.39
C LEU A 393 8.88 20.09 10.93
N ASP A 394 9.86 20.71 11.59
CA ASP A 394 11.31 20.55 11.35
C ASP A 394 11.78 19.09 11.60
N GLU A 395 11.20 18.37 12.57
CA GLU A 395 11.41 16.93 12.76
C GLU A 395 10.76 16.08 11.65
N ALA A 396 9.52 16.40 11.23
CA ALA A 396 8.83 15.71 10.15
C ALA A 396 9.50 15.89 8.77
N GLN A 397 9.88 17.13 8.42
CA GLN A 397 10.58 17.44 7.17
C GLN A 397 11.91 16.69 7.07
N ARG A 398 12.72 16.68 8.14
CA ARG A 398 13.95 15.88 8.20
C ARG A 398 13.68 14.39 8.05
N ALA A 399 12.63 13.86 8.68
CA ALA A 399 12.28 12.44 8.58
C ALA A 399 11.92 12.04 7.14
N ILE A 400 11.12 12.86 6.45
CA ILE A 400 10.74 12.68 5.04
C ILE A 400 11.98 12.72 4.13
N VAL A 401 12.82 13.76 4.25
CA VAL A 401 14.01 13.91 3.39
C VAL A 401 15.06 12.83 3.66
N SER A 402 15.27 12.44 4.92
CA SER A 402 16.21 11.35 5.27
C SER A 402 15.71 10.00 4.77
N SER A 403 14.42 9.71 4.92
CA SER A 403 13.79 8.49 4.39
C SER A 403 13.90 8.43 2.86
N PHE A 404 13.64 9.55 2.17
CA PHE A 404 13.81 9.67 0.72
C PHE A 404 15.26 9.39 0.30
N ALA A 405 16.26 10.00 0.95
CA ALA A 405 17.67 9.79 0.63
C ALA A 405 18.10 8.32 0.82
N LEU A 406 17.70 7.68 1.92
CA LEU A 406 17.95 6.26 2.18
C LEU A 406 17.28 5.37 1.14
N SER A 407 16.07 5.73 0.67
CA SER A 407 15.34 4.94 -0.33
C SER A 407 16.09 4.81 -1.68
N LEU A 408 17.00 5.74 -2.00
CA LEU A 408 17.80 5.73 -3.23
C LEU A 408 18.94 4.69 -3.21
N GLU A 409 19.22 4.08 -2.05
CA GLU A 409 20.15 2.96 -1.98
C GLU A 409 19.65 1.74 -2.79
N SER A 410 18.33 1.63 -2.97
CA SER A 410 17.69 0.63 -3.83
C SER A 410 17.70 1.04 -5.33
N PRO A 411 18.18 0.17 -6.25
CA PRO A 411 18.06 0.40 -7.69
C PRO A 411 16.61 0.41 -8.17
N THR A 412 15.75 -0.48 -7.63
CA THR A 412 14.34 -0.60 -8.05
C THR A 412 13.50 0.58 -7.57
N THR A 413 13.83 1.18 -6.42
CA THR A 413 13.19 2.42 -5.95
C THR A 413 13.53 3.59 -6.87
N LEU A 414 14.80 3.79 -7.22
CA LEU A 414 15.20 4.82 -8.19
C LEU A 414 14.51 4.64 -9.54
N LEU A 415 14.43 3.40 -10.04
CA LEU A 415 13.76 3.10 -11.30
C LEU A 415 12.27 3.44 -11.25
N ARG A 416 11.58 3.03 -10.17
CA ARG A 416 10.18 3.39 -9.92
C ARG A 416 9.99 4.90 -9.80
N SER A 417 10.93 5.62 -9.20
CA SER A 417 10.89 7.09 -9.12
C SER A 417 10.93 7.74 -10.50
N TRP A 418 11.76 7.27 -11.43
CA TRP A 418 11.79 7.78 -12.80
C TRP A 418 10.59 7.35 -13.64
N LEU A 419 10.13 6.10 -13.52
CA LEU A 419 8.86 5.65 -14.11
C LEU A 419 7.66 6.48 -13.63
N THR A 420 7.67 6.91 -12.35
CA THR A 420 6.65 7.82 -11.79
C THR A 420 6.70 9.21 -12.44
N VAL A 421 7.87 9.71 -12.83
CA VAL A 421 8.01 11.01 -13.53
C VAL A 421 7.41 10.95 -14.93
N ASP A 422 7.75 9.94 -15.73
CA ASP A 422 7.13 9.83 -17.06
C ASP A 422 5.64 9.53 -16.96
N TYR A 423 5.22 8.55 -16.15
CA TYR A 423 3.83 8.10 -16.10
C TYR A 423 2.87 9.24 -15.71
N TYR A 424 3.19 9.99 -14.65
CA TYR A 424 2.36 11.11 -14.18
C TYR A 424 2.68 12.46 -14.83
N LYS A 425 3.60 12.48 -15.82
CA LYS A 425 4.11 13.68 -16.51
C LYS A 425 4.55 14.79 -15.55
N LEU A 426 5.34 14.41 -14.55
CA LEU A 426 5.94 15.32 -13.58
C LEU A 426 7.14 16.07 -14.21
N SER A 427 7.62 17.13 -13.55
CA SER A 427 8.80 17.86 -14.03
C SER A 427 10.04 16.95 -14.09
N PRO A 428 10.92 17.06 -15.12
CA PRO A 428 12.16 16.28 -15.22
C PRO A 428 13.15 16.49 -14.06
N ASP A 429 12.95 17.48 -13.21
CA ASP A 429 13.74 17.76 -12.00
C ASP A 429 12.95 17.59 -10.69
N TYR A 430 11.74 17.02 -10.74
CA TYR A 430 10.85 16.81 -9.59
C TYR A 430 11.56 16.20 -8.37
N TRP A 431 12.39 15.17 -8.57
CA TRP A 431 13.12 14.51 -7.49
C TRP A 431 14.40 15.23 -7.03
N ASP A 432 14.96 16.11 -7.86
CA ASP A 432 16.08 16.98 -7.47
C ASP A 432 15.55 18.19 -6.65
N GLN A 433 14.33 18.68 -6.92
CA GLN A 433 13.66 19.74 -6.14
C GLN A 433 12.99 19.22 -4.85
N TYR A 434 12.53 17.96 -4.82
CA TYR A 434 11.72 17.38 -3.73
C TYR A 434 12.23 17.67 -2.29
N PRO A 435 13.54 17.59 -1.96
CA PRO A 435 14.02 17.95 -0.62
C PRO A 435 13.82 19.43 -0.26
N GLU A 436 13.93 20.33 -1.23
CA GLU A 436 13.71 21.76 -1.03
C GLU A 436 12.22 22.08 -0.98
N ASP A 437 11.37 21.39 -1.75
CA ASP A 437 9.91 21.56 -1.70
C ASP A 437 9.30 21.07 -0.38
N VAL A 438 9.78 19.94 0.16
CA VAL A 438 9.41 19.48 1.51
C VAL A 438 9.79 20.53 2.55
N ALA A 439 10.96 21.16 2.43
CA ALA A 439 11.45 22.19 3.35
C ALA A 439 10.76 23.57 3.20
N LYS A 440 10.10 23.85 2.07
CA LYS A 440 9.31 25.09 1.85
C LYS A 440 7.95 25.06 2.57
N VAL A 441 7.46 23.89 2.99
CA VAL A 441 6.21 23.77 3.75
C VAL A 441 6.34 24.47 5.10
N THR A 442 5.36 25.31 5.46
CA THR A 442 5.31 26.06 6.74
C THR A 442 4.15 25.57 7.61
N PRO A 443 4.06 25.94 8.91
CA PRO A 443 2.93 25.57 9.76
C PRO A 443 1.58 26.02 9.19
N GLN A 444 1.53 27.19 8.55
CA GLN A 444 0.34 27.71 7.87
C GLN A 444 -0.04 26.87 6.65
N VAL A 445 0.94 26.44 5.83
CA VAL A 445 0.67 25.56 4.68
C VAL A 445 0.16 24.19 5.14
N VAL A 446 0.71 23.62 6.22
CA VAL A 446 0.18 22.36 6.81
C VAL A 446 -1.28 22.53 7.23
N LYS A 447 -1.61 23.64 7.89
CA LYS A 447 -2.95 23.97 8.37
C LYS A 447 -3.95 24.17 7.23
N GLU A 448 -3.59 24.93 6.19
CA GLU A 448 -4.41 25.12 4.99
C GLU A 448 -4.64 23.80 4.24
N THR A 449 -3.59 22.98 4.11
CA THR A 449 -3.65 21.64 3.50
C THR A 449 -4.57 20.71 4.30
N ALA A 450 -4.47 20.70 5.63
CA ALA A 450 -5.35 19.94 6.50
C ALA A 450 -6.80 20.43 6.41
N GLN A 451 -7.04 21.74 6.37
CA GLN A 451 -8.38 22.31 6.20
C GLN A 451 -9.04 21.83 4.90
N LYS A 452 -8.27 21.79 3.81
CA LYS A 452 -8.70 21.40 2.46
C LYS A 452 -8.92 19.89 2.27
N TYR A 453 -8.04 19.04 2.81
CA TYR A 453 -8.04 17.60 2.50
C TYR A 453 -8.48 16.66 3.64
N ILE A 454 -8.52 17.16 4.88
CA ILE A 454 -9.12 16.47 6.04
C ILE A 454 -10.48 17.13 6.27
N ASP A 455 -11.39 16.98 5.30
CA ASP A 455 -12.66 17.70 5.31
C ASP A 455 -13.66 17.03 6.27
N LEU A 456 -13.83 17.64 7.45
CA LEU A 456 -14.73 17.17 8.50
C LEU A 456 -16.22 17.26 8.14
N ASP A 457 -16.61 18.13 7.20
CA ASP A 457 -18.02 18.29 6.79
C ASP A 457 -18.44 17.23 5.76
N HIS A 458 -17.46 16.59 5.12
CA HIS A 458 -17.64 15.48 4.17
C HIS A 458 -16.93 14.17 4.61
N LEU A 459 -16.46 14.08 5.86
CA LEU A 459 -15.69 12.95 6.38
C LEU A 459 -16.50 11.67 6.41
N GLN A 460 -16.03 10.65 5.69
CA GLN A 460 -16.63 9.32 5.71
C GLN A 460 -15.92 8.47 6.75
N VAL A 461 -16.65 7.91 7.72
CA VAL A 461 -16.10 7.00 8.73
C VAL A 461 -16.73 5.62 8.59
N VAL A 462 -15.91 4.59 8.48
CA VAL A 462 -16.33 3.18 8.46
C VAL A 462 -15.80 2.48 9.70
N CYS A 463 -16.71 1.83 10.42
CA CYS A 463 -16.41 0.99 11.56
C CYS A 463 -16.85 -0.45 11.27
N VAL A 464 -15.98 -1.42 11.55
CA VAL A 464 -16.33 -2.87 11.50
C VAL A 464 -16.11 -3.46 12.88
N GLY A 465 -17.18 -3.97 13.47
CA GLY A 465 -17.18 -4.47 14.84
C GLY A 465 -18.55 -5.01 15.26
N SER A 466 -18.69 -5.42 16.51
CA SER A 466 -19.92 -5.99 17.04
C SER A 466 -20.97 -4.90 17.26
N GLY A 467 -21.99 -4.83 16.40
CA GLY A 467 -22.93 -3.71 16.32
C GLY A 467 -23.73 -3.50 17.61
N LYS A 468 -24.11 -4.58 18.29
CA LYS A 468 -24.76 -4.56 19.62
C LYS A 468 -23.97 -3.77 20.68
N ASP A 469 -22.65 -3.67 20.53
CA ASP A 469 -21.75 -3.05 21.51
C ASP A 469 -21.35 -1.61 21.13
N ILE A 470 -21.31 -1.27 19.83
CA ILE A 470 -20.80 0.03 19.34
C ILE A 470 -21.82 0.93 18.64
N LYS A 471 -22.98 0.43 18.22
CA LYS A 471 -23.95 1.19 17.40
C LYS A 471 -24.36 2.53 18.04
N ASP A 472 -24.66 2.54 19.34
CA ASP A 472 -25.07 3.77 20.05
C ASP A 472 -23.89 4.69 20.42
N VAL A 473 -22.66 4.18 20.42
CA VAL A 473 -21.44 5.00 20.46
C VAL A 473 -21.27 5.74 19.13
N LEU A 474 -21.40 5.04 18.00
CA LEU A 474 -21.17 5.60 16.67
C LEU A 474 -22.15 6.71 16.29
N LYS A 475 -23.41 6.64 16.76
CA LYS A 475 -24.43 7.72 16.58
C LYS A 475 -24.00 9.09 17.13
N LYS A 476 -23.01 9.15 18.04
CA LYS A 476 -22.47 10.43 18.56
C LYS A 476 -21.66 11.20 17.53
N TYR A 477 -21.14 10.53 16.51
CA TYR A 477 -20.16 11.07 15.56
C TYR A 477 -20.74 11.44 14.19
N GLY A 478 -22.05 11.24 13.98
CA GLY A 478 -22.77 11.65 12.79
C GLY A 478 -24.01 10.80 12.51
N PRO A 479 -24.71 11.04 11.38
CA PRO A 479 -25.71 10.12 10.86
C PRO A 479 -25.10 8.72 10.69
N LEU A 480 -25.82 7.68 11.13
CA LEU A 480 -25.34 6.30 11.10
C LEU A 480 -26.11 5.49 10.05
N GLU A 481 -25.38 4.78 9.20
CA GLU A 481 -25.91 3.72 8.34
C GLU A 481 -25.34 2.37 8.80
N VAL A 482 -26.12 1.29 8.74
CA VAL A 482 -25.69 -0.05 9.19
C VAL A 482 -25.83 -1.06 8.06
N TYR A 483 -24.80 -1.89 7.89
CA TYR A 483 -24.66 -2.91 6.87
C TYR A 483 -24.30 -4.26 7.50
N ASP A 484 -24.69 -5.36 6.85
CA ASP A 484 -24.17 -6.70 7.19
C ASP A 484 -22.79 -6.95 6.53
N THR A 485 -22.14 -8.07 6.89
CA THR A 485 -20.84 -8.47 6.33
C THR A 485 -20.88 -8.83 4.83
N ASN A 486 -22.06 -8.91 4.23
CA ASN A 486 -22.26 -9.11 2.79
C ASN A 486 -22.43 -7.77 2.05
N GLY A 487 -22.41 -6.65 2.75
CA GLY A 487 -22.59 -5.32 2.18
C GLY A 487 -24.04 -4.92 1.93
N LYS A 488 -25.01 -5.65 2.48
CA LYS A 488 -26.44 -5.28 2.44
C LYS A 488 -26.75 -4.30 3.56
N ARG A 489 -27.37 -3.16 3.23
CA ARG A 489 -27.87 -2.21 4.24
C ARG A 489 -29.02 -2.81 5.05
N ILE A 490 -28.98 -2.60 6.36
CA ILE A 490 -30.00 -3.04 7.33
C ILE A 490 -30.57 -1.90 8.19
N GLU A 491 -29.92 -0.73 8.23
CA GLU A 491 -30.44 0.55 8.79
C GLU A 491 -29.87 1.74 8.01
#